data_AF-A0A3A4W3P5-F1
#
_entry.id   AF-A0A3A4W3P5-F1
#
_cell.length_a   1.000
_cell.length_b   1.000
_cell.length_c   1.000
_cell.angle_alpha   90.00
_cell.angle_beta   90.00
_cell.angle_gamma   90.00
#
_symmetry.space_group_name_H-M   'P 1'
#
loop_
_entity.id
_entity.type
_entity.pdbx_description
1 polymer ?
#
loop_
_entity_poly.entity_id
_entity_poly.type
_entity_poly.pdbx_seq_one_letter_code
_entity_poly.pdbx_strand_id
1 'polypeptide(L)'
;MRMKNVIRRIAALLLGCLVFHGSAIAAPPQAPVTVDISDGVQIVPGNKAIRATLEIKAATPVRARLRVFTTPVNGNPVEGGMLIERVTAVKEAQKLAIEIPVKSAGDFELSAIVEKEEGSVSDGALGYVRLTEEGEVSLMLPQKYHEIRGRERALTEPGFGLQPRRARPGLAPPPLQREAEQDKAGSRPMVEDAKEVHLPGYNIGSGRLTPGARPQAIPGAAKKLLITGNVSTTVNGVVVPMANTSLEIWDSDSFSPDDLLGTTETDASGNYSITVDNDDGPFGGGVDVYLYETSRRPGKIAVLQLIPDGQGGYFPFYYAWRSPTRDDITAPSVAINFSITDNARAAAVWMGASRAWWLSENQSGHKLSYVEVRFPGFTSGTYYRGGIINIDSQYGDSPETVGHEYGHAVMDQAYGGVPGEGGVHFMCAAASAGLAWSEGFATALGLVVGNGNGIDHWNVGDTGLSIENWSCNLRDMSTDEGRVAAGLWDLYDTANDNNGGSADRGVAGHSDANQGAQLVTLAQILQTLWVSKQNDTTAYWSALRPRLNANQTATSDDIMTYNYYK
;
A
#
# COMPACT_ATOMS: atom_id res chain seq x y z
N MET A 1 26.47 65.15 -27.38
CA MET A 1 27.46 64.23 -28.03
C MET A 1 28.04 63.13 -27.14
N ARG A 2 27.73 63.03 -25.82
CA ARG A 2 28.33 62.01 -24.93
C ARG A 2 27.56 60.68 -24.78
N MET A 3 26.31 60.60 -25.24
CA MET A 3 25.45 59.43 -25.00
C MET A 3 25.65 58.29 -26.02
N LYS A 4 26.06 58.60 -27.25
CA LYS A 4 26.31 57.58 -28.30
C LYS A 4 27.54 56.70 -28.04
N ASN A 5 28.53 57.19 -27.29
CA ASN A 5 29.73 56.43 -26.97
C ASN A 5 29.55 55.47 -25.78
N VAL A 6 28.57 55.72 -24.90
CA VAL A 6 28.24 54.81 -23.79
C VAL A 6 27.47 53.60 -24.31
N ILE A 7 26.51 53.80 -25.22
CA ILE A 7 25.72 52.70 -25.82
C ILE A 7 26.61 51.75 -26.64
N ARG A 8 27.61 52.27 -27.38
CA ARG A 8 28.55 51.43 -28.13
C ARG A 8 29.47 50.60 -27.22
N ARG A 9 29.83 51.09 -26.04
CA ARG A 9 30.67 50.34 -25.09
C ARG A 9 29.88 49.28 -24.32
N ILE A 10 28.60 49.52 -24.02
CA ILE A 10 27.71 48.52 -23.41
C ILE A 10 27.38 47.40 -24.41
N ALA A 11 27.15 47.72 -25.68
CA ALA A 11 26.93 46.72 -26.72
C ALA A 11 28.16 45.83 -26.97
N ALA A 12 29.38 46.39 -26.88
CA ALA A 12 30.62 45.63 -27.02
C ALA A 12 30.91 44.72 -25.80
N LEU A 13 30.51 45.12 -24.59
CA LEU A 13 30.63 44.29 -23.38
C LEU A 13 29.61 43.15 -23.35
N LEU A 14 28.40 43.35 -23.88
CA LEU A 14 27.38 42.31 -23.99
C LEU A 14 27.69 41.27 -25.08
N LEU A 15 28.42 41.65 -26.14
CA LEU A 15 28.86 40.72 -27.17
C LEU A 15 30.06 39.86 -26.75
N GLY A 16 30.83 40.29 -25.73
CA GLY A 16 31.99 39.57 -25.21
C GLY A 16 31.69 38.53 -24.13
N CYS A 17 30.47 38.50 -23.58
CA CYS A 17 30.06 37.52 -22.56
C CYS A 17 29.32 36.29 -23.14
N LEU A 18 29.22 36.17 -24.47
CA LEU A 18 28.83 34.93 -25.15
C LEU A 18 30.03 33.97 -25.20
N VAL A 19 30.52 33.60 -24.02
CA VAL A 19 31.30 32.37 -23.84
C VAL A 19 30.33 31.23 -24.10
N PHE A 20 30.67 30.37 -25.07
CA PHE A 20 30.02 29.11 -25.37
C PHE A 20 29.78 28.30 -24.08
N HIS A 21 28.62 28.49 -23.45
CA HIS A 21 27.99 27.42 -22.70
C HIS A 21 27.46 26.49 -23.78
N GLY A 22 28.27 25.50 -24.16
CA GLY A 22 27.75 24.34 -24.85
C GLY A 22 26.75 23.70 -23.90
N SER A 23 25.48 24.10 -23.99
CA SER A 23 24.38 23.37 -23.39
C SER A 23 24.53 21.96 -23.94
N ALA A 24 24.91 21.02 -23.08
CA ALA A 24 24.81 19.61 -23.40
C ALA A 24 23.36 19.40 -23.81
N ILE A 25 23.13 19.24 -25.11
CA ILE A 25 21.84 18.84 -25.62
C ILE A 25 21.64 17.46 -24.99
N ALA A 26 20.77 17.39 -23.98
CA ALA A 26 20.43 16.13 -23.36
C ALA A 26 20.11 15.15 -24.49
N ALA A 27 20.79 14.00 -24.50
CA ALA A 27 20.53 12.98 -25.49
C ALA A 27 19.01 12.73 -25.50
N PRO A 28 18.37 12.67 -26.69
CA PRO A 28 16.95 12.40 -26.75
C PRO A 28 16.63 11.15 -25.92
N PRO A 29 15.54 11.14 -25.16
CA PRO A 29 15.18 10.01 -24.31
C PRO A 29 15.21 8.73 -25.16
N GLN A 30 15.92 7.70 -24.68
CA GLN A 30 15.97 6.41 -25.36
C GLN A 30 14.54 5.88 -25.51
N ALA A 31 14.23 5.34 -26.69
CA ALA A 31 12.92 4.77 -26.93
C ALA A 31 12.65 3.58 -25.98
N PRO A 32 11.41 3.40 -25.50
CA PRO A 32 11.06 2.32 -24.59
C PRO A 32 11.25 0.95 -25.27
N VAL A 33 11.69 -0.02 -24.47
CA VAL A 33 11.54 -1.45 -24.78
C VAL A 33 10.20 -1.84 -24.17
N THR A 34 9.38 -2.64 -24.85
CA THR A 34 8.16 -3.18 -24.27
C THR A 34 8.18 -4.70 -24.24
N VAL A 35 7.56 -5.29 -23.21
CA VAL A 35 7.38 -6.72 -23.07
C VAL A 35 5.89 -7.04 -22.95
N ASP A 36 5.42 -8.05 -23.66
CA ASP A 36 4.03 -8.50 -23.62
C ASP A 36 3.96 -10.01 -23.48
N ILE A 37 2.97 -10.53 -22.75
CA ILE A 37 2.72 -11.96 -22.60
C ILE A 37 1.57 -12.32 -23.53
N SER A 38 1.90 -12.91 -24.68
CA SER A 38 0.92 -13.23 -25.73
C SER A 38 0.19 -14.56 -25.50
N ASP A 39 -0.97 -14.73 -26.15
CA ASP A 39 -1.93 -15.85 -26.00
C ASP A 39 -1.40 -17.27 -26.31
N GLY A 40 -0.11 -17.42 -26.64
CA GLY A 40 0.51 -18.70 -26.98
C GLY A 40 0.89 -19.53 -25.75
N VAL A 41 -0.04 -19.75 -24.81
CA VAL A 41 0.22 -20.59 -23.63
C VAL A 41 -0.23 -22.03 -23.87
N GLN A 42 0.71 -22.98 -23.75
CA GLN A 42 0.46 -24.41 -23.98
C GLN A 42 1.08 -25.26 -22.88
N ILE A 43 0.46 -26.39 -22.54
CA ILE A 43 1.15 -27.44 -21.78
C ILE A 43 2.18 -28.10 -22.67
N VAL A 44 3.41 -28.27 -22.17
CA VAL A 44 4.41 -29.14 -22.77
C VAL A 44 4.12 -30.57 -22.31
N PRO A 45 3.65 -31.47 -23.19
CA PRO A 45 3.32 -32.84 -22.80
C PRO A 45 4.55 -33.55 -22.23
N GLY A 46 4.41 -34.16 -21.06
CA GLY A 46 5.48 -34.95 -20.41
C GLY A 46 6.39 -34.20 -19.44
N ASN A 47 6.49 -32.86 -19.53
CA ASN A 47 7.41 -32.08 -18.69
C ASN A 47 6.77 -31.32 -17.53
N LYS A 48 5.44 -31.40 -17.36
CA LYS A 48 4.69 -30.57 -16.39
C LYS A 48 5.12 -29.10 -16.45
N ALA A 49 5.26 -28.57 -17.66
CA ALA A 49 5.69 -27.20 -17.89
C ALA A 49 4.63 -26.45 -18.69
N ILE A 50 4.49 -25.17 -18.37
CA ILE A 50 3.69 -24.21 -19.11
C ILE A 50 4.64 -23.49 -20.06
N ARG A 51 4.41 -23.63 -21.37
CA ARG A 51 5.11 -22.82 -22.36
C ARG A 51 4.33 -21.52 -22.56
N ALA A 52 4.91 -20.37 -22.24
CA ALA A 52 4.36 -19.06 -22.52
C ALA A 52 5.18 -18.37 -23.63
N THR A 53 4.53 -17.58 -24.49
CA THR A 53 5.23 -16.81 -25.52
C THR A 53 5.26 -15.34 -25.14
N LEU A 54 6.45 -14.81 -24.87
CA LEU A 54 6.66 -13.39 -24.67
C LEU A 54 6.96 -12.70 -25.99
N GLU A 55 6.40 -11.52 -26.20
CA GLU A 55 6.73 -10.66 -27.33
C GLU A 55 7.47 -9.43 -26.84
N ILE A 56 8.70 -9.25 -27.31
CA ILE A 56 9.59 -8.15 -26.90
C ILE A 56 9.76 -7.20 -28.07
N LYS A 57 9.48 -5.91 -27.87
CA LYS A 57 9.57 -4.88 -28.90
C LYS A 57 10.51 -3.77 -28.46
N ALA A 58 11.38 -3.31 -29.35
CA ALA A 58 12.21 -2.14 -29.10
C ALA A 58 12.32 -1.30 -30.38
N ALA A 59 12.18 0.03 -30.27
CA ALA A 59 12.28 0.91 -31.43
C ALA A 59 13.73 1.00 -31.97
N THR A 60 14.71 0.74 -31.11
CA THR A 60 16.14 0.65 -31.42
C THR A 60 16.69 -0.64 -30.85
N PRO A 61 17.77 -1.22 -31.42
CA PRO A 61 18.35 -2.42 -30.84
C PRO A 61 18.80 -2.21 -29.40
N VAL A 62 18.34 -3.05 -28.47
CA VAL A 62 18.72 -2.99 -27.06
C VAL A 62 19.17 -4.38 -26.62
N ARG A 63 20.24 -4.43 -25.82
CA ARG A 63 20.58 -5.63 -25.05
C ARG A 63 19.86 -5.55 -23.72
N ALA A 64 19.03 -6.54 -23.46
CA ALA A 64 18.30 -6.64 -22.22
C ALA A 64 18.39 -8.04 -21.62
N ARG A 65 18.30 -8.10 -20.29
CA ARG A 65 18.05 -9.31 -19.53
C ARG A 65 16.55 -9.42 -19.34
N LEU A 66 15.98 -10.54 -19.78
CA LEU A 66 14.61 -10.89 -19.45
C LEU A 66 14.63 -11.77 -18.20
N ARG A 67 13.85 -11.41 -17.19
CA ARG A 67 13.65 -12.21 -15.98
C ARG A 67 12.20 -12.63 -15.90
N VAL A 68 11.95 -13.92 -15.73
CA VAL A 68 10.60 -14.46 -15.61
C VAL A 68 10.42 -15.13 -14.25
N PHE A 69 9.41 -14.68 -13.52
CA PHE A 69 9.04 -15.18 -12.21
C PHE A 69 7.71 -15.90 -12.28
N THR A 70 7.61 -17.00 -11.53
CA THR A 70 6.31 -17.64 -11.28
C THR A 70 6.06 -17.87 -9.81
N THR A 71 4.93 -17.34 -9.33
CA THR A 71 4.58 -17.38 -7.90
C THR A 71 3.20 -18.01 -7.75
N PRO A 72 3.02 -19.07 -6.95
CA PRO A 72 1.68 -19.58 -6.65
C PRO A 72 0.85 -18.51 -5.92
N VAL A 73 -0.35 -18.19 -6.41
CA VAL A 73 -1.17 -17.10 -5.85
C VAL A 73 -1.64 -17.38 -4.40
N ASN A 74 -1.72 -18.65 -4.01
CA ASN A 74 -2.16 -19.07 -2.67
C ASN A 74 -1.11 -19.88 -1.89
N GLY A 75 0.17 -19.80 -2.26
CA GLY A 75 1.25 -20.59 -1.63
C GLY A 75 2.41 -19.73 -1.16
N ASN A 76 3.32 -20.34 -0.41
CA ASN A 76 4.66 -19.76 -0.24
C ASN A 76 5.31 -19.61 -1.63
N PRO A 77 6.13 -18.58 -1.86
CA PRO A 77 6.90 -18.48 -3.09
C PRO A 77 7.70 -19.76 -3.25
N VAL A 78 7.30 -20.59 -4.21
CA VAL A 78 8.17 -21.67 -4.69
C VAL A 78 9.16 -20.94 -5.58
N GLU A 79 10.47 -21.19 -5.43
CA GLU A 79 11.50 -20.69 -6.37
C GLU A 79 10.96 -20.77 -7.79
N GLY A 80 10.54 -19.62 -8.32
CA GLY A 80 10.19 -19.51 -9.71
C GLY A 80 11.47 -19.80 -10.46
N GLY A 81 11.41 -20.75 -11.41
CA GLY A 81 12.55 -21.02 -12.28
C GLY A 81 12.92 -19.71 -12.98
N MET A 82 13.95 -19.04 -12.50
CA MET A 82 14.43 -17.80 -13.06
C MET A 82 15.12 -18.15 -14.38
N LEU A 83 14.41 -17.94 -15.50
CA LEU A 83 15.04 -17.98 -16.80
C LEU A 83 15.60 -16.59 -17.08
N ILE A 84 16.93 -16.47 -17.10
CA ILE A 84 17.61 -15.27 -17.59
C ILE A 84 18.03 -15.55 -19.02
N GLU A 85 17.38 -14.90 -19.96
CA GLU A 85 17.79 -14.94 -21.36
C GLU A 85 18.29 -13.56 -21.79
N ARG A 86 19.48 -13.53 -22.40
CA ARG A 86 19.97 -12.31 -23.04
C ARG A 86 19.22 -12.13 -24.35
N VAL A 87 18.42 -11.08 -24.40
CA VAL A 87 17.64 -10.74 -25.59
C VAL A 87 18.33 -9.58 -26.30
N THR A 88 18.62 -9.75 -27.58
CA THR A 88 18.98 -8.64 -28.47
C THR A 88 17.72 -8.26 -29.23
N ALA A 89 16.92 -7.37 -28.65
CA ALA A 89 15.72 -6.90 -29.32
C ALA A 89 16.14 -6.15 -30.59
N VAL A 90 15.68 -6.60 -31.76
CA VAL A 90 15.84 -5.90 -33.05
C VAL A 90 14.60 -5.04 -33.31
N LYS A 91 14.62 -4.19 -34.36
CA LYS A 91 13.46 -3.36 -34.76
C LYS A 91 12.16 -4.16 -34.97
N GLU A 92 12.26 -5.47 -35.18
CA GLU A 92 11.13 -6.38 -35.33
C GLU A 92 10.86 -7.11 -34.01
N ALA A 93 9.58 -7.32 -33.69
CA ALA A 93 9.15 -7.99 -32.46
C ALA A 93 9.79 -9.38 -32.35
N GLN A 94 10.52 -9.62 -31.26
CA GLN A 94 11.09 -10.94 -30.98
C GLN A 94 10.12 -11.73 -30.13
N LYS A 95 9.73 -12.93 -30.60
CA LYS A 95 8.92 -13.86 -29.82
C LYS A 95 9.82 -14.86 -29.11
N LEU A 96 9.72 -14.93 -27.79
CA LEU A 96 10.46 -15.84 -26.95
C LEU A 96 9.51 -16.86 -26.31
N ALA A 97 9.75 -18.14 -26.55
CA ALA A 97 9.00 -19.21 -25.89
C ALA A 97 9.71 -19.62 -24.61
N ILE A 98 9.03 -19.55 -23.48
CA ILE A 98 9.57 -19.81 -22.15
C ILE A 98 8.82 -20.98 -21.55
N GLU A 99 9.54 -21.99 -21.09
CA GLU A 99 8.96 -23.13 -20.38
C GLU A 99 9.08 -22.93 -18.87
N ILE A 100 7.94 -22.87 -18.21
CA ILE A 100 7.82 -22.66 -16.77
C ILE A 100 7.43 -23.99 -16.14
N PRO A 101 8.31 -24.62 -15.34
CA PRO A 101 7.97 -25.85 -14.65
C PRO A 101 6.89 -25.59 -13.57
N VAL A 102 5.83 -26.39 -13.58
CA VAL A 102 4.73 -26.32 -12.60
C VAL A 102 4.52 -27.68 -11.93
N LYS A 103 4.53 -27.71 -10.60
CA LYS A 103 4.50 -28.98 -9.83
C LYS A 103 3.09 -29.52 -9.61
N SER A 104 2.08 -28.65 -9.55
CA SER A 104 0.68 -28.98 -9.28
C SER A 104 -0.27 -28.02 -9.99
N ALA A 105 -1.54 -28.40 -10.11
CA ALA A 105 -2.61 -27.48 -10.47
C ALA A 105 -2.67 -26.29 -9.50
N GLY A 106 -3.12 -25.14 -9.99
CA GLY A 106 -3.19 -23.92 -9.22
C GLY A 106 -3.20 -22.66 -10.08
N ASP A 107 -3.34 -21.53 -9.41
CA ASP A 107 -3.16 -20.22 -10.01
C ASP A 107 -1.71 -19.77 -9.78
N PHE A 108 -1.06 -19.37 -10.85
CA PHE A 108 0.29 -18.87 -10.87
C PHE A 108 0.28 -17.45 -11.38
N GLU A 109 1.07 -16.61 -10.75
CA GLU A 109 1.38 -15.29 -11.22
C GLU A 109 2.62 -15.37 -12.10
N LEU A 110 2.60 -14.76 -13.28
CA LEU A 110 3.70 -14.72 -14.24
C LEU A 110 4.16 -13.28 -14.42
N SER A 111 5.35 -12.94 -13.93
CA SER A 111 5.96 -11.62 -14.16
C SER A 111 7.15 -11.75 -15.08
N ALA A 112 7.21 -10.91 -16.10
CA ALA A 112 8.33 -10.79 -17.03
C ALA A 112 8.91 -9.38 -16.91
N ILE A 113 10.18 -9.24 -16.55
CA ILE A 113 10.85 -7.95 -16.39
C ILE A 113 11.98 -7.87 -17.41
N VAL A 114 12.08 -6.73 -18.10
CA VAL A 114 13.15 -6.44 -19.06
C VAL A 114 14.07 -5.39 -18.44
N GLU A 115 15.30 -5.79 -18.16
CA GLU A 115 16.36 -4.94 -17.59
C GLU A 115 17.39 -4.61 -18.68
N LYS A 116 17.76 -3.34 -18.86
CA LYS A 116 18.88 -2.96 -19.73
C LYS A 116 20.19 -3.43 -19.09
N GLU A 117 21.23 -3.73 -19.89
CA GLU A 117 22.56 -4.11 -19.37
C GLU A 117 23.18 -3.06 -18.42
N GLU A 118 22.77 -1.79 -18.52
CA GLU A 118 23.18 -0.71 -17.59
C GLU A 118 22.42 -0.73 -16.25
N GLY A 119 21.65 -1.78 -15.97
CA GLY A 119 21.00 -2.01 -14.66
C GLY A 119 19.70 -1.23 -14.43
N SER A 120 19.17 -0.55 -15.45
CA SER A 120 17.85 0.11 -15.39
C SER A 120 16.76 -0.81 -15.93
N VAL A 121 15.67 -0.98 -15.18
CA VAL A 121 14.47 -1.68 -15.64
C VAL A 121 13.84 -0.85 -16.77
N SER A 122 13.65 -1.46 -17.95
CA SER A 122 13.03 -0.77 -19.08
C SER A 122 11.53 -0.96 -19.16
N ASP A 123 11.02 -2.16 -18.83
CA ASP A 123 9.59 -2.49 -18.84
C ASP A 123 9.33 -3.80 -18.08
N GLY A 124 8.07 -4.08 -17.76
CA GLY A 124 7.64 -5.36 -17.21
C GLY A 124 6.19 -5.69 -17.57
N ALA A 125 5.90 -6.97 -17.78
CA ALA A 125 4.57 -7.50 -17.98
C ALA A 125 4.15 -8.40 -16.83
N LEU A 126 2.86 -8.38 -16.52
CA LEU A 126 2.24 -9.28 -15.56
C LEU A 126 1.06 -10.01 -16.22
N GLY A 127 1.06 -11.33 -16.06
CA GLY A 127 -0.07 -12.19 -16.38
C GLY A 127 -0.33 -13.17 -15.25
N TYR A 128 -1.46 -13.85 -15.31
CA TYR A 128 -1.80 -14.95 -14.42
C TYR A 128 -2.05 -16.19 -15.24
N VAL A 129 -1.44 -17.30 -14.84
CA VAL A 129 -1.66 -18.59 -15.47
C VAL A 129 -2.42 -19.49 -14.51
N ARG A 130 -3.59 -19.97 -14.91
CA ARG A 130 -4.32 -21.00 -14.18
C ARG A 130 -4.10 -22.34 -14.86
N LEU A 131 -3.65 -23.32 -14.07
CA LEU A 131 -3.55 -24.72 -14.42
C LEU A 131 -4.62 -25.50 -13.65
N THR A 132 -5.58 -26.11 -14.34
CA THR A 132 -6.62 -26.94 -13.70
C THR A 132 -6.09 -28.35 -13.39
N GLU A 133 -6.84 -29.12 -12.58
CA GLU A 133 -6.49 -30.51 -12.28
C GLU A 133 -6.54 -31.40 -13.54
N GLU A 134 -7.36 -31.04 -14.52
CA GLU A 134 -7.49 -31.69 -15.82
C GLU A 134 -6.33 -31.35 -16.78
N GLY A 135 -5.44 -30.44 -16.39
CA GLY A 135 -4.36 -29.96 -17.23
C GLY A 135 -4.83 -28.93 -18.26
N GLU A 136 -5.91 -28.20 -18.01
CA GLU A 136 -6.23 -27.03 -18.82
C GLU A 136 -5.39 -25.84 -18.36
N VAL A 137 -4.80 -25.11 -19.30
CA VAL A 137 -4.03 -23.89 -19.01
C VAL A 137 -4.72 -22.69 -19.61
N SER A 138 -4.89 -21.66 -18.80
CA SER A 138 -5.39 -20.36 -19.26
C SER A 138 -4.45 -19.25 -18.78
N LEU A 139 -4.03 -18.41 -19.72
CA LEU A 139 -3.41 -17.13 -19.41
C LEU A 139 -4.50 -16.08 -19.28
N MET A 140 -4.41 -15.26 -18.24
CA MET A 140 -5.33 -14.19 -17.94
C MET A 140 -4.55 -12.92 -17.69
N LEU A 141 -5.03 -11.82 -18.25
CA LEU A 141 -4.59 -10.50 -17.82
C LEU A 141 -5.01 -10.25 -16.36
N PRO A 142 -4.29 -9.41 -15.60
CA PRO A 142 -4.59 -9.14 -14.20
C PRO A 142 -6.06 -8.81 -13.92
N GLN A 143 -6.64 -7.90 -14.70
CA GLN A 143 -8.04 -7.52 -14.56
C GLN A 143 -9.00 -8.72 -14.69
N LYS A 144 -8.75 -9.61 -15.66
CA LYS A 144 -9.60 -10.78 -15.90
C LYS A 144 -9.46 -11.82 -14.79
N TYR A 145 -8.23 -12.02 -14.31
CA TYR A 145 -7.95 -12.91 -13.20
C TYR A 145 -8.71 -12.48 -11.93
N HIS A 146 -8.61 -11.21 -11.55
CA HIS A 146 -9.29 -10.68 -10.37
C HIS A 146 -10.83 -10.72 -10.51
N GLU A 147 -11.39 -10.43 -11.69
CA GLU A 147 -12.82 -10.59 -11.97
C GLU A 147 -13.29 -12.04 -11.70
N ILE A 148 -12.55 -13.03 -12.21
CA ILE A 148 -12.89 -14.46 -12.05
C ILE A 148 -12.78 -14.87 -10.58
N ARG A 149 -11.70 -14.50 -9.89
CA ARG A 149 -11.49 -14.84 -8.47
C ARG A 149 -12.54 -14.18 -7.56
N GLY A 150 -12.92 -12.94 -7.84
CA GLY A 150 -13.99 -12.26 -7.11
C GLY A 150 -15.31 -13.02 -7.22
N ARG A 151 -15.66 -13.50 -8.42
CA ARG A 151 -16.86 -14.33 -8.64
C ARG A 151 -16.78 -15.68 -7.94
N GLU A 152 -15.63 -16.37 -8.01
CA GLU A 152 -15.43 -17.65 -7.34
C GLU A 152 -15.58 -17.55 -5.83
N ARG A 153 -15.03 -16.49 -5.21
CA ARG A 153 -15.20 -16.23 -3.78
C ARG A 153 -16.66 -15.99 -3.42
N ALA A 154 -17.37 -15.17 -4.20
CA ALA A 154 -18.80 -14.92 -3.98
C ALA A 154 -19.65 -16.20 -4.04
N LEU A 155 -19.21 -17.22 -4.80
CA LEU A 155 -19.88 -18.51 -4.90
C LEU A 155 -19.50 -19.52 -3.80
N THR A 156 -18.30 -19.41 -3.24
CA THR A 156 -17.73 -20.41 -2.32
C THR A 156 -17.80 -20.01 -0.85
N GLU A 157 -17.87 -18.70 -0.53
CA GLU A 157 -17.96 -18.23 0.84
C GLU A 157 -19.42 -18.28 1.36
N PRO A 158 -19.70 -19.09 2.40
CA PRO A 158 -21.03 -19.20 3.01
C PRO A 158 -21.39 -17.89 3.72
N GLY A 159 -21.98 -16.96 2.96
CA GLY A 159 -22.34 -15.61 3.39
C GLY A 159 -22.66 -14.67 2.23
N PHE A 160 -22.11 -14.94 1.04
CA PHE A 160 -22.28 -14.14 -0.18
C PHE A 160 -23.40 -14.60 -1.11
N GLY A 161 -24.18 -15.61 -0.72
CA GLY A 161 -25.36 -16.01 -1.47
C GLY A 161 -26.31 -14.83 -1.58
N LEU A 162 -26.39 -14.23 -2.77
CA LEU A 162 -27.47 -13.34 -3.17
C LEU A 162 -28.78 -14.08 -2.88
N GLN A 163 -29.40 -13.80 -1.73
CA GLN A 163 -30.73 -14.33 -1.48
C GLN A 163 -31.59 -13.83 -2.64
N PRO A 164 -32.14 -14.72 -3.48
CA PRO A 164 -33.01 -14.29 -4.56
C PRO A 164 -34.11 -13.46 -3.90
N ARG A 165 -34.23 -12.20 -4.34
CA ARG A 165 -35.26 -11.27 -3.86
C ARG A 165 -36.60 -12.01 -3.83
N ARG A 166 -37.02 -12.49 -2.66
CA ARG A 166 -38.38 -12.93 -2.46
C ARG A 166 -39.23 -11.68 -2.69
N ALA A 167 -40.04 -11.71 -3.74
CA ALA A 167 -41.08 -10.72 -3.96
C ALA A 167 -41.85 -10.57 -2.65
N ARG A 168 -41.80 -9.38 -2.04
CA ARG A 168 -42.54 -9.09 -0.81
C ARG A 168 -44.04 -9.23 -1.11
N PRO A 169 -44.78 -10.16 -0.49
CA PRO A 169 -46.22 -10.06 -0.44
C PRO A 169 -46.56 -8.85 0.45
N GLY A 170 -47.53 -8.04 0.01
CA GLY A 170 -47.89 -6.78 0.67
C GLY A 170 -48.10 -6.92 2.17
N LEU A 171 -47.40 -6.09 2.94
CA LEU A 171 -47.59 -5.95 4.38
C LEU A 171 -48.39 -4.67 4.63
N ALA A 172 -49.62 -4.85 5.11
CA ALA A 172 -50.37 -3.82 5.81
C ALA A 172 -49.61 -3.41 7.09
N PRO A 173 -49.76 -2.16 7.57
CA PRO A 173 -49.08 -1.69 8.76
C PRO A 173 -49.55 -2.45 10.02
N PRO A 174 -48.64 -2.77 10.96
CA PRO A 174 -49.03 -3.42 12.21
C PRO A 174 -49.73 -2.42 13.14
N PRO A 175 -50.68 -2.89 13.97
CA PRO A 175 -51.35 -2.03 14.93
C PRO A 175 -50.44 -1.73 16.14
N LEU A 176 -50.53 -0.49 16.61
CA LEU A 176 -50.00 -0.03 17.89
C LEU A 176 -50.48 -0.93 19.03
N GLN A 177 -49.55 -1.48 19.82
CA GLN A 177 -49.85 -2.05 21.13
C GLN A 177 -48.94 -1.48 22.22
N ARG A 178 -49.59 -1.32 23.37
CA ARG A 178 -49.24 -0.54 24.57
C ARG A 178 -48.14 -1.19 25.40
N GLU A 179 -47.46 -0.31 26.13
CA GLU A 179 -46.65 -0.58 27.33
C GLU A 179 -47.42 -1.38 28.39
N ALA A 180 -46.74 -2.32 29.05
CA ALA A 180 -46.87 -2.60 30.48
C ALA A 180 -45.72 -3.50 31.02
N GLU A 181 -45.16 -3.03 32.13
CA GLU A 181 -44.70 -3.77 33.32
C GLU A 181 -43.38 -4.60 33.37
N GLN A 182 -42.46 -3.98 34.11
CA GLN A 182 -41.51 -4.44 35.14
C GLN A 182 -41.49 -5.89 35.66
N ASP A 183 -40.27 -6.23 36.11
CA ASP A 183 -39.87 -7.09 37.24
C ASP A 183 -39.67 -8.61 37.03
N LYS A 184 -38.41 -9.07 36.97
CA LYS A 184 -37.67 -9.63 38.14
C LYS A 184 -36.32 -10.29 37.81
N ALA A 185 -35.39 -9.99 38.71
CA ALA A 185 -34.12 -10.62 39.05
C ALA A 185 -33.91 -12.11 38.72
N GLY A 186 -32.70 -12.41 38.27
CA GLY A 186 -32.13 -13.76 38.20
C GLY A 186 -30.61 -13.72 38.04
N SER A 187 -29.92 -13.54 39.16
CA SER A 187 -28.46 -13.58 39.31
C SER A 187 -27.87 -14.93 38.91
N ARG A 188 -26.77 -14.91 38.15
CA ARG A 188 -25.86 -16.06 37.94
C ARG A 188 -24.43 -15.67 38.31
N PRO A 189 -23.66 -16.60 38.90
CA PRO A 189 -22.39 -16.29 39.54
C PRO A 189 -21.26 -16.07 38.53
N MET A 190 -20.34 -15.19 38.94
CA MET A 190 -19.07 -14.85 38.31
C MET A 190 -18.19 -16.09 38.15
N VAL A 191 -17.55 -16.21 36.99
CA VAL A 191 -16.33 -16.99 36.81
C VAL A 191 -15.18 -16.00 36.89
N GLU A 192 -14.35 -16.17 37.92
CA GLU A 192 -13.08 -15.49 38.13
C GLU A 192 -12.00 -15.97 37.15
N ASP A 193 -10.96 -15.14 37.03
CA ASP A 193 -9.64 -15.36 36.46
C ASP A 193 -9.45 -15.19 34.94
N ALA A 194 -9.53 -13.93 34.49
CA ALA A 194 -8.69 -13.44 33.41
C ALA A 194 -7.48 -12.71 34.02
N LYS A 195 -6.34 -13.42 34.07
CA LYS A 195 -5.03 -12.87 34.41
C LYS A 195 -4.72 -11.68 33.49
N GLU A 196 -4.28 -10.59 34.10
CA GLU A 196 -3.63 -9.45 33.43
C GLU A 196 -2.53 -9.94 32.50
N VAL A 197 -2.71 -9.73 31.19
CA VAL A 197 -1.61 -9.79 30.23
C VAL A 197 -0.93 -8.43 30.27
N HIS A 198 0.09 -8.33 31.11
CA HIS A 198 1.11 -7.29 31.01
C HIS A 198 1.79 -7.46 29.64
N LEU A 199 1.63 -6.48 28.73
CA LEU A 199 2.49 -6.37 27.55
C LEU A 199 3.84 -5.83 28.05
N PRO A 200 4.93 -6.62 28.06
CA PRO A 200 6.22 -6.07 28.42
C PRO A 200 6.67 -5.13 27.31
N GLY A 201 6.97 -3.89 27.69
CA GLY A 201 7.75 -2.99 26.86
C GLY A 201 9.00 -3.70 26.34
N TYR A 202 9.25 -3.52 25.05
CA TYR A 202 10.41 -4.06 24.36
C TYR A 202 11.67 -3.36 24.87
N ASN A 203 12.17 -3.79 26.03
CA ASN A 203 13.47 -3.42 26.55
C ASN A 203 14.51 -4.28 25.82
N ILE A 204 15.22 -3.65 24.88
CA ILE A 204 16.43 -4.23 24.29
C ILE A 204 17.47 -4.28 25.42
N GLY A 205 17.55 -5.44 26.07
CA GLY A 205 18.57 -5.71 27.07
C GLY A 205 19.95 -5.57 26.44
N SER A 206 20.69 -4.55 26.84
CA SER A 206 22.13 -4.42 26.59
C SER A 206 22.87 -5.46 27.42
N GLY A 207 22.86 -6.70 26.93
CA GLY A 207 23.69 -7.78 27.47
C GLY A 207 25.17 -7.44 27.30
N ARG A 208 25.80 -7.00 28.38
CA ARG A 208 27.25 -6.80 28.47
C ARG A 208 27.95 -8.15 28.30
N LEU A 209 28.46 -8.42 27.11
CA LEU A 209 29.26 -9.62 26.82
C LEU A 209 30.56 -9.59 27.64
N THR A 210 30.72 -10.59 28.50
CA THR A 210 32.01 -10.91 29.14
C THR A 210 33.00 -11.41 28.08
N PRO A 211 34.27 -10.92 28.06
CA PRO A 211 35.28 -11.41 27.12
C PRO A 211 35.74 -12.81 27.54
N GLY A 212 35.23 -13.85 26.88
CA GLY A 212 35.59 -15.24 27.12
C GLY A 212 35.90 -15.98 25.83
N ALA A 213 37.19 -16.31 25.66
CA ALA A 213 37.79 -17.23 24.67
C ALA A 213 37.49 -16.97 23.17
N ARG A 214 38.55 -16.60 22.42
CA ARG A 214 38.54 -16.62 20.96
C ARG A 214 38.38 -18.07 20.46
N PRO A 215 37.30 -18.43 19.74
CA PRO A 215 37.23 -19.70 19.04
C PRO A 215 38.28 -19.70 17.91
N GLN A 216 38.96 -20.82 17.71
CA GLN A 216 39.75 -21.04 16.51
C GLN A 216 38.81 -21.02 15.30
N ALA A 217 39.12 -20.18 14.30
CA ALA A 217 38.37 -20.11 13.06
C ALA A 217 38.41 -21.48 12.36
N ILE A 218 37.25 -22.10 12.18
CA ILE A 218 37.10 -23.27 11.33
C ILE A 218 37.20 -22.76 9.88
N PRO A 219 38.17 -23.21 9.08
CA PRO A 219 38.19 -22.90 7.65
C PRO A 219 36.92 -23.47 7.01
N GLY A 220 36.04 -22.59 6.50
CA GLY A 220 34.79 -22.98 5.84
C GLY A 220 33.49 -22.62 6.57
N ALA A 221 33.52 -21.89 7.70
CA ALA A 221 32.30 -21.24 8.18
C ALA A 221 31.96 -20.08 7.24
N ALA A 222 30.80 -20.13 6.58
CA ALA A 222 30.30 -19.03 5.77
C ALA A 222 30.37 -17.74 6.59
N LYS A 223 31.14 -16.77 6.09
CA LYS A 223 31.20 -15.46 6.73
C LYS A 223 29.80 -14.89 6.63
N LYS A 224 29.18 -14.57 7.76
CA LYS A 224 27.90 -13.87 7.78
C LYS A 224 28.16 -12.37 7.70
N LEU A 225 27.39 -11.66 6.88
CA LEU A 225 27.40 -10.21 6.76
C LEU A 225 26.12 -9.64 7.35
N LEU A 226 26.24 -8.76 8.35
CA LEU A 226 25.11 -8.00 8.90
C LEU A 226 24.90 -6.71 8.09
N ILE A 227 23.78 -6.59 7.40
CA ILE A 227 23.39 -5.40 6.65
C ILE A 227 22.31 -4.68 7.43
N THR A 228 22.52 -3.39 7.68
CA THR A 228 21.56 -2.51 8.37
C THR A 228 21.35 -1.24 7.57
N GLY A 229 20.27 -0.53 7.82
CA GLY A 229 20.09 0.79 7.22
C GLY A 229 18.69 1.34 7.43
N ASN A 230 18.42 2.41 6.69
CA ASN A 230 17.12 3.07 6.62
C ASN A 230 16.71 3.28 5.15
N VAL A 231 15.43 3.10 4.86
CA VAL A 231 14.83 3.42 3.56
C VAL A 231 13.85 4.57 3.72
N SER A 232 14.02 5.58 2.88
CA SER A 232 13.21 6.79 2.92
C SER A 232 12.92 7.30 1.51
N THR A 233 11.90 8.13 1.36
CA THR A 233 11.66 8.95 0.16
C THR A 233 11.67 10.42 0.56
N THR A 234 11.87 11.33 -0.40
CA THR A 234 11.73 12.78 -0.17
C THR A 234 10.54 13.30 -0.96
N VAL A 235 9.56 13.84 -0.23
CA VAL A 235 8.30 14.34 -0.79
C VAL A 235 8.18 15.82 -0.45
N ASN A 236 8.16 16.68 -1.46
CA ASN A 236 8.12 18.14 -1.29
C ASN A 236 9.20 18.69 -0.33
N GLY A 237 10.38 18.07 -0.33
CA GLY A 237 11.51 18.45 0.53
C GLY A 237 11.46 17.88 1.94
N VAL A 238 10.41 17.13 2.30
CA VAL A 238 10.29 16.41 3.57
C VAL A 238 10.75 14.96 3.37
N VAL A 239 11.68 14.51 4.21
CA VAL A 239 12.11 13.10 4.22
C VAL A 239 11.08 12.28 4.99
N VAL A 240 10.56 11.23 4.36
CA VAL A 240 9.55 10.35 4.94
C VAL A 240 10.07 8.90 4.90
N PRO A 241 9.99 8.15 6.00
CA PRO A 241 10.45 6.76 6.04
C PRO A 241 9.53 5.84 5.21
N MET A 242 10.12 4.90 4.48
CA MET A 242 9.37 3.85 3.76
C MET A 242 9.04 2.73 4.75
N ALA A 243 7.93 2.87 5.49
CA ALA A 243 7.53 1.92 6.53
C ALA A 243 6.90 0.63 5.96
N ASN A 244 7.18 -0.52 6.59
CA ASN A 244 6.60 -1.83 6.26
C ASN A 244 6.80 -2.27 4.79
N THR A 245 7.90 -1.84 4.18
CA THR A 245 8.23 -2.07 2.77
C THR A 245 9.11 -3.31 2.63
N SER A 246 8.93 -4.09 1.55
CA SER A 246 9.62 -5.37 1.35
C SER A 246 10.89 -5.20 0.53
N LEU A 247 12.04 -5.30 1.21
CA LEU A 247 13.35 -5.14 0.61
C LEU A 247 13.95 -6.48 0.19
N GLU A 248 14.49 -6.51 -1.02
CA GLU A 248 15.40 -7.54 -1.49
C GLU A 248 16.85 -7.04 -1.44
N ILE A 249 17.76 -7.90 -1.00
CA ILE A 249 19.19 -7.61 -0.91
C ILE A 249 19.89 -8.48 -1.94
N TRP A 250 20.61 -7.84 -2.86
CA TRP A 250 21.23 -8.49 -4.01
C TRP A 250 22.75 -8.29 -4.01
N ASP A 251 23.46 -9.26 -4.57
CA ASP A 251 24.89 -9.20 -4.92
C ASP A 251 25.03 -8.87 -6.40
N SER A 252 25.85 -7.87 -6.74
CA SER A 252 25.98 -7.34 -8.09
C SER A 252 27.16 -7.95 -8.82
N ASP A 253 26.90 -8.96 -9.64
CA ASP A 253 27.96 -9.65 -10.38
C ASP A 253 28.30 -9.04 -11.75
N SER A 254 29.61 -8.92 -12.02
CA SER A 254 30.11 -8.46 -13.33
C SER A 254 30.03 -9.54 -14.42
N PHE A 255 30.15 -10.82 -14.04
CA PHE A 255 30.29 -11.94 -14.98
C PHE A 255 29.20 -13.02 -14.83
N SER A 256 28.50 -13.06 -13.70
CA SER A 256 27.30 -13.85 -13.45
C SER A 256 26.05 -12.95 -13.42
N PRO A 257 24.85 -13.56 -13.44
CA PRO A 257 23.66 -12.87 -12.95
C PRO A 257 23.79 -12.47 -11.48
N ASP A 258 23.20 -11.35 -11.12
CA ASP A 258 23.08 -10.89 -9.73
C ASP A 258 22.36 -11.93 -8.86
N ASP A 259 22.87 -12.15 -7.65
CA ASP A 259 22.38 -13.16 -6.72
C ASP A 259 21.52 -12.55 -5.61
N LEU A 260 20.36 -13.16 -5.32
CA LEU A 260 19.51 -12.74 -4.19
C LEU A 260 20.11 -13.27 -2.89
N LEU A 261 20.62 -12.36 -2.05
CA LEU A 261 21.22 -12.70 -0.76
C LEU A 261 20.17 -12.90 0.35
N GLY A 262 19.03 -12.21 0.25
CA GLY A 262 17.94 -12.36 1.19
C GLY A 262 16.86 -11.27 1.04
N THR A 263 15.81 -11.41 1.83
CA THR A 263 14.71 -10.43 1.90
C THR A 263 14.42 -10.03 3.35
N THR A 264 14.03 -8.78 3.54
CA THR A 264 13.63 -8.23 4.85
C THR A 264 12.50 -7.22 4.67
N GLU A 265 11.92 -6.77 5.77
CA GLU A 265 11.00 -5.63 5.76
C GLU A 265 11.59 -4.47 6.57
N THR A 266 11.17 -3.26 6.24
CA THR A 266 11.45 -2.09 7.08
C THR A 266 10.45 -2.00 8.25
N ASP A 267 10.91 -1.46 9.37
CA ASP A 267 10.05 -1.09 10.49
C ASP A 267 9.25 0.20 10.20
N ALA A 268 8.44 0.65 11.17
CA ALA A 268 7.65 1.87 11.07
C ALA A 268 8.48 3.16 10.86
N SER A 269 9.78 3.13 11.18
CA SER A 269 10.71 4.23 10.98
C SER A 269 11.56 4.06 9.71
N GLY A 270 11.27 3.05 8.88
CA GLY A 270 12.01 2.75 7.66
C GLY A 270 13.32 1.99 7.90
N ASN A 271 13.64 1.59 9.13
CA ASN A 271 14.88 0.87 9.42
C ASN A 271 14.76 -0.60 9.07
N TYR A 272 15.87 -1.23 8.70
CA TYR A 272 15.93 -2.66 8.45
C TYR A 272 17.25 -3.26 8.96
N SER A 273 17.25 -4.58 9.17
CA SER A 273 18.43 -5.34 9.57
C SER A 273 18.30 -6.79 9.10
N ILE A 274 19.28 -7.28 8.35
CA ILE A 274 19.33 -8.66 7.85
C ILE A 274 20.75 -9.21 7.95
N THR A 275 20.88 -10.51 8.21
CA THR A 275 22.15 -11.22 8.13
C THR A 275 22.13 -12.15 6.92
N VAL A 276 23.06 -11.95 6.00
CA VAL A 276 23.19 -12.73 4.76
C VAL A 276 24.51 -13.51 4.74
N ASP A 277 24.62 -14.46 3.82
CA ASP A 277 25.89 -15.12 3.53
C ASP A 277 26.80 -14.17 2.73
N ASN A 278 28.06 -14.06 3.15
CA ASN A 278 29.09 -13.25 2.50
C ASN A 278 29.97 -14.11 1.58
N ASP A 279 29.35 -15.04 0.87
CA ASP A 279 30.02 -15.94 -0.06
C ASP A 279 29.74 -15.44 -1.49
N ASP A 280 30.64 -14.64 -2.07
CA ASP A 280 30.55 -14.22 -3.48
C ASP A 280 31.12 -15.29 -4.44
N GLY A 281 31.47 -16.46 -3.90
CA GLY A 281 31.95 -17.58 -4.68
C GLY A 281 33.45 -17.51 -5.01
N PRO A 282 33.92 -18.38 -5.93
CA PRO A 282 35.34 -18.50 -6.23
C PRO A 282 35.86 -17.26 -6.95
N PHE A 283 37.01 -16.75 -6.47
CA PHE A 283 37.71 -15.53 -6.94
C PHE A 283 37.14 -14.20 -6.47
N GLY A 284 36.21 -14.27 -5.51
CA GLY A 284 35.55 -13.12 -4.94
C GLY A 284 36.39 -12.14 -4.12
N GLY A 285 36.18 -10.85 -4.37
CA GLY A 285 36.78 -9.70 -3.68
C GLY A 285 36.01 -9.24 -2.44
N GLY A 286 34.82 -9.82 -2.19
CA GLY A 286 33.81 -9.30 -1.29
C GLY A 286 32.46 -9.19 -2.01
N VAL A 287 31.38 -9.13 -1.25
CA VAL A 287 30.01 -9.02 -1.81
C VAL A 287 29.73 -7.58 -2.24
N ASP A 288 29.16 -7.40 -3.42
CA ASP A 288 28.78 -6.14 -4.04
C ASP A 288 27.28 -5.85 -3.80
N VAL A 289 26.95 -5.37 -2.60
CA VAL A 289 25.56 -5.31 -2.14
C VAL A 289 24.78 -4.11 -2.69
N TYR A 290 23.56 -4.34 -3.18
CA TYR A 290 22.54 -3.31 -3.36
C TYR A 290 21.16 -3.74 -2.83
N LEU A 291 20.30 -2.76 -2.57
CA LEU A 291 18.90 -2.97 -2.18
C LEU A 291 17.98 -2.81 -3.39
N TYR A 292 16.96 -3.63 -3.47
CA TYR A 292 15.91 -3.57 -4.48
C TYR A 292 14.54 -3.59 -3.81
N GLU A 293 13.68 -2.66 -4.18
CA GLU A 293 12.30 -2.54 -3.70
C GLU A 293 11.37 -2.54 -4.91
N THR A 294 10.25 -3.25 -4.81
CA THR A 294 9.15 -3.12 -5.78
C THR A 294 7.90 -2.60 -5.08
N SER A 295 7.10 -1.78 -5.76
CA SER A 295 5.85 -1.24 -5.22
C SER A 295 4.72 -2.27 -5.22
N ARG A 296 5.02 -3.48 -4.75
CA ARG A 296 4.15 -4.63 -4.84
C ARG A 296 4.39 -5.62 -3.71
N ARG A 297 3.29 -6.05 -3.12
CA ARG A 297 3.22 -7.20 -2.22
C ARG A 297 2.25 -8.22 -2.81
N PRO A 298 2.76 -9.36 -3.34
CA PRO A 298 1.94 -10.34 -4.07
C PRO A 298 0.68 -10.76 -3.31
N GLY A 299 -0.46 -10.72 -4.00
CA GLY A 299 -1.78 -11.07 -3.45
C GLY A 299 -2.35 -10.10 -2.42
N LYS A 300 -1.68 -8.97 -2.12
CA LYS A 300 -2.07 -8.01 -1.08
C LYS A 300 -2.32 -6.62 -1.62
N ILE A 301 -1.30 -6.00 -2.19
CA ILE A 301 -1.37 -4.62 -2.66
C ILE A 301 -0.32 -4.36 -3.72
N ALA A 302 -0.62 -3.49 -4.67
CA ALA A 302 0.40 -2.96 -5.56
C ALA A 302 0.09 -1.53 -5.98
N VAL A 303 1.13 -0.72 -6.17
CA VAL A 303 1.06 0.56 -6.87
C VAL A 303 1.64 0.37 -8.26
N LEU A 304 0.90 0.78 -9.28
CA LEU A 304 1.30 0.60 -10.67
C LEU A 304 0.93 1.82 -11.52
N GLN A 305 1.69 2.01 -12.58
CA GLN A 305 1.37 2.90 -13.68
C GLN A 305 0.73 2.08 -14.81
N LEU A 306 -0.34 2.57 -15.43
CA LEU A 306 -0.81 1.98 -16.68
C LEU A 306 -0.16 2.69 -17.87
N ILE A 307 0.50 1.94 -18.74
CA ILE A 307 1.17 2.47 -19.93
C ILE A 307 0.31 2.11 -21.15
N PRO A 308 -0.11 3.07 -22.00
CA PRO A 308 -0.86 2.76 -23.22
C PRO A 308 -0.09 1.80 -24.13
N ASP A 309 -0.76 0.75 -24.62
CA ASP A 309 -0.15 -0.27 -25.49
C ASP A 309 -0.07 0.13 -26.99
N GLY A 310 -0.63 1.29 -27.34
CA GLY A 310 -0.76 1.76 -28.73
C GLY A 310 -1.90 1.12 -29.53
N GLN A 311 -2.63 0.17 -28.96
CA GLN A 311 -3.81 -0.50 -29.53
C GLN A 311 -5.12 -0.12 -28.79
N GLY A 312 -5.03 0.75 -27.78
CA GLY A 312 -6.16 1.22 -26.99
C GLY A 312 -6.34 0.46 -25.68
N GLY A 313 -5.45 -0.48 -25.35
CA GLY A 313 -5.30 -1.08 -24.04
C GLY A 313 -4.19 -0.42 -23.22
N TYR A 314 -3.90 -1.04 -22.07
CA TYR A 314 -2.85 -0.59 -21.18
C TYR A 314 -2.10 -1.75 -20.54
N PHE A 315 -0.79 -1.57 -20.33
CA PHE A 315 0.06 -2.48 -19.58
C PHE A 315 0.32 -1.97 -18.16
N PRO A 316 0.14 -2.81 -17.12
CA PRO A 316 0.50 -2.45 -15.76
C PRO A 316 2.02 -2.52 -15.56
N PHE A 317 2.62 -1.42 -15.14
CA PHE A 317 4.02 -1.30 -14.78
C PHE A 317 4.16 -1.02 -13.29
N TYR A 318 4.85 -1.90 -12.56
CA TYR A 318 5.15 -1.69 -11.14
C TYR A 318 6.36 -0.77 -10.99
N TYR A 319 6.31 0.13 -10.01
CA TYR A 319 7.48 0.90 -9.66
C TYR A 319 8.50 -0.02 -8.99
N ALA A 320 9.76 0.20 -9.33
CA ALA A 320 10.88 -0.47 -8.69
C ALA A 320 11.99 0.55 -8.45
N TRP A 321 12.69 0.38 -7.35
CA TRP A 321 13.78 1.26 -6.95
C TRP A 321 14.98 0.42 -6.54
N ARG A 322 16.16 0.90 -6.91
CA ARG A 322 17.45 0.27 -6.62
C ARG A 322 18.37 1.25 -5.91
N SER A 323 19.02 0.83 -4.82
CA SER A 323 20.07 1.63 -4.19
C SER A 323 21.36 1.61 -5.02
N PRO A 324 22.27 2.57 -4.84
CA PRO A 324 23.65 2.40 -5.30
C PRO A 324 24.27 1.11 -4.72
N THR A 325 25.10 0.44 -5.51
CA THR A 325 25.89 -0.72 -5.08
C THR A 325 27.00 -0.29 -4.11
N ARG A 326 27.26 -1.14 -3.11
CA ARG A 326 28.38 -1.04 -2.20
C ARG A 326 29.35 -2.18 -2.51
N ASP A 327 30.44 -1.83 -3.18
CA ASP A 327 31.37 -2.82 -3.72
C ASP A 327 32.33 -3.37 -2.65
N ASP A 328 32.78 -4.61 -2.85
CA ASP A 328 33.85 -5.31 -2.12
C ASP A 328 33.68 -5.28 -0.58
N ILE A 329 32.47 -5.59 -0.09
CA ILE A 329 32.23 -5.58 1.35
C ILE A 329 32.95 -6.76 2.02
N THR A 330 33.97 -6.44 2.81
CA THR A 330 34.78 -7.42 3.58
C THR A 330 34.58 -7.32 5.10
N ALA A 331 33.91 -6.28 5.57
CA ALA A 331 33.58 -6.08 6.97
C ALA A 331 32.47 -7.04 7.43
N PRO A 332 32.41 -7.44 8.71
CA PRO A 332 31.33 -8.31 9.21
C PRO A 332 29.96 -7.60 9.26
N SER A 333 29.93 -6.28 9.06
CA SER A 333 28.71 -5.49 9.02
C SER A 333 28.85 -4.27 8.11
N VAL A 334 27.76 -3.88 7.46
CA VAL A 334 27.68 -2.67 6.63
C VAL A 334 26.36 -1.93 6.87
N ALA A 335 26.38 -0.60 6.77
CA ALA A 335 25.20 0.23 6.80
C ALA A 335 24.91 0.81 5.40
N ILE A 336 23.73 0.51 4.85
CA ILE A 336 23.30 0.95 3.52
C ILE A 336 21.97 1.71 3.67
N ASN A 337 22.05 3.05 3.69
CA ASN A 337 20.86 3.90 3.65
C ASN A 337 20.41 4.11 2.21
N PHE A 338 19.11 4.01 1.96
CA PHE A 338 18.52 4.10 0.64
C PHE A 338 17.45 5.19 0.59
N SER A 339 17.80 6.30 -0.05
CA SER A 339 16.85 7.39 -0.31
C SER A 339 16.31 7.28 -1.73
N ILE A 340 15.03 6.98 -1.87
CA ILE A 340 14.33 6.97 -3.14
C ILE A 340 14.08 8.41 -3.58
N THR A 341 14.73 8.83 -4.67
CA THR A 341 14.56 10.15 -5.28
C THR A 341 13.80 10.08 -6.61
N ASP A 342 13.95 8.98 -7.34
CA ASP A 342 13.29 8.76 -8.62
C ASP A 342 11.85 8.30 -8.38
N ASN A 343 10.89 8.90 -9.10
CA ASN A 343 9.46 8.65 -8.88
C ASN A 343 9.04 8.78 -7.40
N ALA A 344 9.59 9.75 -6.67
CA ALA A 344 9.39 9.91 -5.22
C ALA A 344 7.90 9.98 -4.81
N ARG A 345 7.02 10.53 -5.66
CA ARG A 345 5.56 10.50 -5.44
C ARG A 345 4.98 9.10 -5.50
N ALA A 346 5.41 8.27 -6.45
CA ALA A 346 4.99 6.87 -6.49
C ALA A 346 5.45 6.10 -5.24
N ALA A 347 6.65 6.42 -4.72
CA ALA A 347 7.13 5.88 -3.46
C ALA A 347 6.27 6.35 -2.27
N ALA A 348 5.82 7.61 -2.25
CA ALA A 348 4.90 8.13 -1.25
C ALA A 348 3.52 7.45 -1.30
N VAL A 349 2.98 7.24 -2.50
CA VAL A 349 1.75 6.46 -2.69
C VAL A 349 1.94 5.02 -2.20
N TRP A 350 3.06 4.37 -2.55
CA TRP A 350 3.39 3.02 -2.09
C TRP A 350 3.47 2.93 -0.57
N MET A 351 4.11 3.91 0.07
CA MET A 351 4.19 3.99 1.53
C MET A 351 2.81 4.15 2.17
N GLY A 352 1.99 5.11 1.72
CA GLY A 352 0.64 5.31 2.25
C GLY A 352 -0.23 4.06 2.10
N ALA A 353 -0.19 3.44 0.92
CA ALA A 353 -0.96 2.26 0.59
C ALA A 353 -0.52 1.02 1.40
N SER A 354 0.80 0.80 1.52
CA SER A 354 1.37 -0.31 2.30
C SER A 354 1.07 -0.16 3.78
N ARG A 355 1.16 1.06 4.31
CA ARG A 355 0.80 1.34 5.72
C ARG A 355 -0.69 1.14 5.96
N ALA A 356 -1.56 1.61 5.07
CA ALA A 356 -2.99 1.40 5.17
C ALA A 356 -3.35 -0.09 5.15
N TRP A 357 -2.77 -0.86 4.23
CA TRP A 357 -2.92 -2.32 4.19
C TRP A 357 -2.47 -2.98 5.50
N TRP A 358 -1.24 -2.68 5.95
CA TRP A 358 -0.66 -3.29 7.14
C TRP A 358 -1.49 -3.00 8.39
N LEU A 359 -1.91 -1.75 8.58
CA LEU A 359 -2.79 -1.35 9.69
C LEU A 359 -4.11 -2.08 9.60
N SER A 360 -4.73 -2.08 8.42
CA SER A 360 -6.06 -2.66 8.24
C SER A 360 -6.07 -4.17 8.47
N GLU A 361 -5.12 -4.91 7.91
CA GLU A 361 -5.03 -6.37 8.07
C GLU A 361 -4.62 -6.77 9.50
N ASN A 362 -3.57 -6.14 10.05
CA ASN A 362 -3.05 -6.56 11.36
C ASN A 362 -3.89 -6.10 12.55
N GLN A 363 -4.55 -4.95 12.45
CA GLN A 363 -5.38 -4.44 13.55
C GLN A 363 -6.79 -5.02 13.48
N SER A 364 -7.36 -5.25 12.28
CA SER A 364 -8.65 -5.93 12.19
C SER A 364 -8.55 -7.43 12.52
N GLY A 365 -7.41 -8.07 12.28
CA GLY A 365 -7.28 -9.53 12.33
C GLY A 365 -7.95 -10.25 11.14
N HIS A 366 -8.40 -9.50 10.13
CA HIS A 366 -9.00 -10.01 8.91
C HIS A 366 -8.02 -9.91 7.74
N LYS A 367 -7.84 -11.03 7.03
CA LYS A 367 -7.04 -11.07 5.80
C LYS A 367 -7.77 -10.29 4.70
N LEU A 368 -7.12 -9.26 4.17
CA LEU A 368 -7.67 -8.46 3.08
C LEU A 368 -7.43 -9.12 1.71
N SER A 369 -8.32 -8.86 0.77
CA SER A 369 -8.11 -9.14 -0.64
C SER A 369 -7.16 -8.13 -1.28
N TYR A 370 -6.63 -8.49 -2.45
CA TYR A 370 -5.77 -7.63 -3.24
C TYR A 370 -6.44 -6.28 -3.56
N VAL A 371 -5.70 -5.20 -3.36
CA VAL A 371 -6.08 -3.83 -3.76
C VAL A 371 -5.06 -3.31 -4.78
N GLU A 372 -5.54 -2.90 -5.95
CA GLU A 372 -4.72 -2.26 -6.98
C GLU A 372 -4.74 -0.74 -6.78
N VAL A 373 -3.58 -0.10 -6.75
CA VAL A 373 -3.45 1.36 -6.70
C VAL A 373 -2.83 1.85 -8.01
N ARG A 374 -3.56 2.69 -8.73
CA ARG A 374 -3.11 3.28 -10.00
C ARG A 374 -2.54 4.66 -9.74
N PHE A 375 -1.28 4.85 -10.09
CA PHE A 375 -0.60 6.13 -10.01
C PHE A 375 0.35 6.32 -11.20
N PRO A 376 0.39 7.51 -11.84
CA PRO A 376 -0.68 8.51 -11.77
C PRO A 376 -1.99 7.92 -12.33
N GLY A 377 -3.11 8.34 -11.75
CA GLY A 377 -4.43 7.97 -12.23
C GLY A 377 -4.78 8.58 -13.59
N PHE A 378 -5.70 7.94 -14.32
CA PHE A 378 -6.12 8.36 -15.69
C PHE A 378 -7.25 9.38 -15.72
N THR A 379 -7.84 9.64 -14.58
CA THR A 379 -9.01 10.50 -14.40
C THR A 379 -8.60 11.73 -13.62
N SER A 380 -9.38 12.80 -13.79
CA SER A 380 -9.35 13.91 -12.85
C SER A 380 -9.90 13.42 -11.51
N GLY A 381 -9.04 13.37 -10.49
CA GLY A 381 -9.44 13.04 -9.13
C GLY A 381 -8.97 11.68 -8.63
N THR A 382 -8.99 11.60 -7.31
CA THR A 382 -8.66 10.42 -6.53
C THR A 382 -9.96 9.73 -6.11
N TYR A 383 -10.03 8.40 -6.23
CA TYR A 383 -11.20 7.61 -5.81
C TYR A 383 -10.87 6.12 -5.67
N TYR A 384 -11.69 5.43 -4.90
CA TYR A 384 -11.81 3.98 -4.86
C TYR A 384 -13.00 3.48 -5.69
N ARG A 385 -12.81 2.36 -6.40
CA ARG A 385 -13.92 1.62 -7.02
C ARG A 385 -13.56 0.15 -7.26
N GLY A 386 -14.28 -0.76 -6.62
CA GLY A 386 -14.26 -2.20 -6.95
C GLY A 386 -12.88 -2.84 -6.92
N GLY A 387 -12.13 -2.61 -5.84
CA GLY A 387 -10.78 -3.12 -5.63
C GLY A 387 -9.66 -2.29 -6.26
N ILE A 388 -10.00 -1.19 -6.93
CA ILE A 388 -9.04 -0.29 -7.58
C ILE A 388 -9.11 1.07 -6.89
N ILE A 389 -7.97 1.54 -6.39
CA ILE A 389 -7.73 2.92 -5.99
C ILE A 389 -7.07 3.62 -7.17
N ASN A 390 -7.56 4.79 -7.53
CA ASN A 390 -6.95 5.65 -8.53
C ASN A 390 -6.50 6.93 -7.83
N ILE A 391 -5.20 7.23 -7.84
CA ILE A 391 -4.64 8.43 -7.20
C ILE A 391 -4.27 9.43 -8.27
N ASP A 392 -4.85 10.63 -8.23
CA ASP A 392 -4.47 11.70 -9.15
C ASP A 392 -2.99 12.06 -8.96
N SER A 393 -2.30 12.34 -10.08
CA SER A 393 -0.91 12.80 -10.09
C SER A 393 -0.61 13.96 -9.14
N GLN A 394 -1.60 14.83 -8.88
CA GLN A 394 -1.45 15.97 -7.99
C GLN A 394 -1.38 15.55 -6.51
N TYR A 395 -2.17 14.55 -6.08
CA TYR A 395 -2.28 14.11 -4.69
C TYR A 395 -1.37 12.91 -4.35
N GLY A 396 -0.48 12.53 -5.26
CA GLY A 396 0.48 11.44 -5.06
C GLY A 396 1.53 11.71 -3.98
N ASP A 397 1.48 12.84 -3.31
CA ASP A 397 2.32 13.15 -2.16
C ASP A 397 1.59 13.09 -0.82
N SER A 398 0.28 12.85 -0.75
CA SER A 398 -0.49 12.78 0.51
C SER A 398 -0.78 11.33 0.95
N PRO A 399 -0.12 10.84 2.02
CA PRO A 399 -0.45 9.54 2.61
C PRO A 399 -1.88 9.50 3.18
N GLU A 400 -2.40 10.62 3.67
CA GLU A 400 -3.77 10.77 4.17
C GLU A 400 -4.79 10.51 3.05
N THR A 401 -4.57 11.09 1.87
CA THR A 401 -5.42 10.87 0.68
C THR A 401 -5.39 9.40 0.25
N VAL A 402 -4.21 8.78 0.23
CA VAL A 402 -4.08 7.36 -0.11
C VAL A 402 -4.76 6.48 0.94
N GLY A 403 -4.61 6.82 2.22
CA GLY A 403 -5.26 6.14 3.33
C GLY A 403 -6.78 6.28 3.30
N HIS A 404 -7.30 7.44 2.90
CA HIS A 404 -8.73 7.68 2.69
C HIS A 404 -9.30 6.71 1.64
N GLU A 405 -8.71 6.65 0.45
CA GLU A 405 -9.19 5.71 -0.58
C GLU A 405 -9.03 4.24 -0.17
N TYR A 406 -8.00 3.94 0.62
CA TYR A 406 -7.84 2.61 1.19
C TYR A 406 -8.93 2.30 2.23
N GLY A 407 -9.43 3.30 2.96
CA GLY A 407 -10.58 3.17 3.85
C GLY A 407 -11.83 2.70 3.12
N HIS A 408 -12.11 3.25 1.94
CA HIS A 408 -13.18 2.76 1.07
C HIS A 408 -12.95 1.31 0.64
N ALA A 409 -11.71 0.93 0.30
CA ALA A 409 -11.36 -0.46 0.00
C ALA A 409 -11.61 -1.41 1.17
N VAL A 410 -11.29 -0.98 2.39
CA VAL A 410 -11.56 -1.75 3.62
C VAL A 410 -13.06 -1.93 3.83
N MET A 411 -13.86 -0.88 3.68
CA MET A 411 -15.32 -0.95 3.80
C MET A 411 -15.94 -1.86 2.74
N ASP A 412 -15.51 -1.75 1.49
CA ASP A 412 -16.00 -2.61 0.41
C ASP A 412 -15.74 -4.09 0.70
N GLN A 413 -14.55 -4.42 1.20
CA GLN A 413 -14.22 -5.79 1.58
C GLN A 413 -15.00 -6.29 2.82
N ALA A 414 -15.24 -5.42 3.81
CA ALA A 414 -16.01 -5.77 5.00
C ALA A 414 -17.52 -5.94 4.71
N TYR A 415 -18.06 -5.14 3.78
CA TYR A 415 -19.50 -4.99 3.56
C TYR A 415 -20.01 -5.51 2.20
N GLY A 416 -19.12 -5.92 1.30
CA GLY A 416 -19.44 -6.21 -0.10
C GLY A 416 -19.95 -4.99 -0.87
N GLY A 417 -19.44 -3.80 -0.54
CA GLY A 417 -19.81 -2.51 -1.15
C GLY A 417 -19.62 -1.35 -0.19
N VAL A 418 -19.28 -0.16 -0.72
CA VAL A 418 -19.18 1.07 0.09
C VAL A 418 -20.60 1.62 0.37
N PRO A 419 -20.99 1.86 1.63
CA PRO A 419 -22.29 2.45 1.95
C PRO A 419 -22.43 3.84 1.32
N GLY A 420 -23.54 4.12 0.66
CA GLY A 420 -23.77 5.44 0.05
C GLY A 420 -22.83 5.80 -1.10
N GLU A 421 -22.10 4.84 -1.68
CA GLU A 421 -21.11 5.07 -2.75
C GLU A 421 -21.59 6.05 -3.83
N GLY A 422 -20.76 7.07 -4.08
CA GLY A 422 -20.95 8.06 -5.12
C GLY A 422 -21.79 9.28 -4.70
N GLY A 423 -21.93 10.22 -5.62
CA GLY A 423 -22.58 11.52 -5.36
C GLY A 423 -21.57 12.61 -5.03
N VAL A 424 -22.06 13.85 -5.05
CA VAL A 424 -21.26 15.02 -4.67
C VAL A 424 -21.32 15.16 -3.15
N HIS A 425 -20.18 15.11 -2.48
CA HIS A 425 -20.03 15.36 -1.06
C HIS A 425 -18.83 16.28 -0.82
N PHE A 426 -18.87 16.95 0.33
CA PHE A 426 -17.81 17.82 0.81
C PHE A 426 -17.89 17.85 2.33
N MET A 427 -16.74 18.08 2.96
CA MET A 427 -16.65 18.41 4.37
C MET A 427 -17.58 19.59 4.69
N CYS A 428 -18.38 19.50 5.76
CA CYS A 428 -19.35 20.52 6.16
C CYS A 428 -20.53 20.72 5.18
N ALA A 429 -20.88 19.68 4.40
CA ALA A 429 -22.07 19.64 3.57
C ALA A 429 -22.93 18.41 3.89
N ALA A 430 -24.25 18.60 3.95
CA ALA A 430 -25.16 17.52 4.28
C ALA A 430 -25.17 16.45 3.16
N ALA A 431 -24.83 15.23 3.55
CA ALA A 431 -24.85 14.03 2.71
C ALA A 431 -25.91 13.03 3.20
N SER A 432 -26.10 11.95 2.43
CA SER A 432 -26.86 10.80 2.94
C SER A 432 -26.08 10.13 4.08
N ALA A 433 -26.78 9.45 5.00
CA ALA A 433 -26.11 8.85 6.16
C ALA A 433 -25.07 7.77 5.80
N GLY A 434 -25.30 7.02 4.72
CA GLY A 434 -24.31 6.08 4.21
C GLY A 434 -23.07 6.77 3.68
N LEU A 435 -23.25 7.87 2.95
CA LEU A 435 -22.15 8.63 2.36
C LEU A 435 -21.36 9.37 3.44
N ALA A 436 -22.02 10.05 4.38
CA ALA A 436 -21.35 10.69 5.51
C ALA A 436 -20.55 9.67 6.34
N TRP A 437 -21.10 8.48 6.55
CA TRP A 437 -20.41 7.39 7.23
C TRP A 437 -19.19 6.88 6.46
N SER A 438 -19.32 6.60 5.16
CA SER A 438 -18.20 6.06 4.37
C SER A 438 -17.06 7.06 4.21
N GLU A 439 -17.38 8.30 3.86
CA GLU A 439 -16.37 9.33 3.66
C GLU A 439 -15.70 9.71 4.99
N GLY A 440 -16.47 9.83 6.06
CA GLY A 440 -15.91 10.14 7.37
C GLY A 440 -15.04 9.03 7.95
N PHE A 441 -15.44 7.76 7.78
CA PHE A 441 -14.60 6.62 8.13
C PHE A 441 -13.30 6.59 7.32
N ALA A 442 -13.39 6.80 6.01
CA ALA A 442 -12.24 6.85 5.12
C ALA A 442 -11.26 7.95 5.55
N THR A 443 -11.75 9.17 5.80
CA THR A 443 -10.91 10.28 6.31
C THR A 443 -10.26 9.94 7.65
N ALA A 444 -11.01 9.38 8.61
CA ALA A 444 -10.43 8.98 9.89
C ALA A 444 -9.29 7.96 9.73
N LEU A 445 -9.46 6.95 8.84
CA LEU A 445 -8.37 6.02 8.53
C LEU A 445 -7.20 6.73 7.83
N GLY A 446 -7.48 7.66 6.92
CA GLY A 446 -6.48 8.52 6.30
C GLY A 446 -5.58 9.22 7.31
N LEU A 447 -6.15 9.82 8.36
CA LEU A 447 -5.41 10.46 9.45
C LEU A 447 -4.48 9.48 10.19
N VAL A 448 -4.95 8.26 10.44
CA VAL A 448 -4.16 7.20 11.11
C VAL A 448 -3.01 6.70 10.22
N VAL A 449 -3.25 6.61 8.91
CA VAL A 449 -2.24 6.25 7.90
C VAL A 449 -1.20 7.35 7.73
N GLY A 450 -1.64 8.60 7.84
CA GLY A 450 -0.80 9.79 7.79
C GLY A 450 0.13 9.95 8.98
N ASN A 451 0.37 11.20 9.35
CA ASN A 451 1.22 11.55 10.48
C ASN A 451 0.50 11.49 11.84
N GLY A 452 -0.81 11.24 11.86
CA GLY A 452 -1.62 11.17 13.07
C GLY A 452 -1.72 12.49 13.84
N ASN A 453 -1.62 13.64 13.16
CA ASN A 453 -1.69 14.96 13.79
C ASN A 453 -3.11 15.57 13.79
N GLY A 454 -4.13 14.81 13.40
CA GLY A 454 -5.52 15.27 13.30
C GLY A 454 -5.77 16.32 12.20
N ILE A 455 -4.84 16.48 11.25
CA ILE A 455 -4.97 17.37 10.09
C ILE A 455 -4.96 16.52 8.81
N ASP A 456 -6.04 16.62 8.05
CA ASP A 456 -6.16 16.00 6.73
C ASP A 456 -5.49 16.88 5.68
N HIS A 457 -4.40 16.40 5.08
CA HIS A 457 -3.64 17.13 4.07
C HIS A 457 -3.99 16.58 2.70
N TRP A 458 -4.35 17.43 1.75
CA TRP A 458 -4.51 17.01 0.36
C TRP A 458 -3.16 16.81 -0.32
N ASN A 459 -2.14 17.57 0.09
CA ASN A 459 -0.77 17.46 -0.38
C ASN A 459 0.21 17.70 0.77
N VAL A 460 1.38 17.04 0.74
CA VAL A 460 2.43 17.30 1.74
C VAL A 460 2.88 18.75 1.69
N GLY A 461 2.76 19.44 2.83
CA GLY A 461 3.15 20.84 3.00
C GLY A 461 2.02 21.85 2.80
N ASP A 462 0.79 21.41 2.50
CA ASP A 462 -0.38 22.27 2.63
C ASP A 462 -0.75 22.52 4.11
N THR A 463 -1.69 23.43 4.37
CA THR A 463 -2.18 23.69 5.73
C THR A 463 -3.13 22.61 6.24
N GLY A 464 -3.61 21.75 5.33
CA GLY A 464 -4.66 20.77 5.55
C GLY A 464 -5.96 21.34 6.12
N LEU A 465 -6.81 20.41 6.56
CA LEU A 465 -8.06 20.63 7.26
C LEU A 465 -7.95 20.01 8.66
N SER A 466 -8.14 20.81 9.70
CA SER A 466 -8.10 20.27 11.07
C SER A 466 -9.38 19.49 11.35
N ILE A 467 -9.25 18.16 11.41
CA ILE A 467 -10.29 17.23 11.82
C ILE A 467 -10.35 17.15 13.35
N GLU A 468 -9.20 17.24 14.03
CA GLU A 468 -9.09 17.44 15.48
C GLU A 468 -10.03 18.57 15.95
N ASN A 469 -9.80 19.79 15.46
CA ASN A 469 -10.60 20.95 15.84
C ASN A 469 -11.78 21.18 14.89
N TRP A 470 -12.41 20.11 14.39
CA TRP A 470 -13.46 20.19 13.37
C TRP A 470 -14.56 21.16 13.79
N SER A 471 -14.77 22.20 12.98
CA SER A 471 -15.71 23.27 13.27
C SER A 471 -16.63 23.53 12.08
N CYS A 472 -17.88 23.10 12.20
CA CYS A 472 -18.90 23.23 11.18
C CYS A 472 -20.29 23.49 11.80
N ASN A 473 -21.07 24.34 11.14
CA ASN A 473 -22.45 24.65 11.56
C ASN A 473 -23.45 23.53 11.23
N LEU A 474 -23.04 22.53 10.46
CA LEU A 474 -23.75 21.27 10.29
C LEU A 474 -23.49 20.39 11.52
N ARG A 475 -24.45 20.44 12.44
CA ARG A 475 -24.38 19.84 13.78
C ARG A 475 -25.12 18.51 13.83
N ASP A 476 -24.76 17.61 12.90
CA ASP A 476 -25.39 16.31 12.75
C ASP A 476 -24.40 15.27 12.18
N MET A 477 -23.91 14.39 13.05
CA MET A 477 -22.98 13.33 12.68
C MET A 477 -23.55 12.33 11.67
N SER A 478 -24.88 12.22 11.57
CA SER A 478 -25.51 11.30 10.62
C SER A 478 -25.51 11.82 9.19
N THR A 479 -25.11 13.07 8.95
CA THR A 479 -25.13 13.67 7.60
C THR A 479 -23.88 14.49 7.28
N ASP A 480 -22.95 14.67 8.21
CA ASP A 480 -21.69 15.38 7.99
C ASP A 480 -20.49 14.43 8.08
N GLU A 481 -19.81 14.20 6.96
CA GLU A 481 -18.62 13.35 6.90
C GLU A 481 -17.50 13.85 7.84
N GLY A 482 -17.36 15.17 8.00
CA GLY A 482 -16.34 15.75 8.86
C GLY A 482 -16.60 15.46 10.34
N ARG A 483 -17.88 15.40 10.75
CA ARG A 483 -18.27 14.99 12.11
C ARG A 483 -18.02 13.52 12.36
N VAL A 484 -18.29 12.67 11.37
CA VAL A 484 -17.95 11.25 11.46
C VAL A 484 -16.44 11.07 11.61
N ALA A 485 -15.65 11.76 10.78
CA ALA A 485 -14.19 11.71 10.85
C ALA A 485 -13.67 12.19 12.20
N ALA A 486 -14.13 13.36 12.67
CA ALA A 486 -13.77 13.92 13.97
C ALA A 486 -14.11 12.96 15.12
N GLY A 487 -15.36 12.48 15.20
CA GLY A 487 -15.72 11.58 16.29
C GLY A 487 -14.99 10.23 16.28
N LEU A 488 -14.64 9.68 15.11
CA LEU A 488 -13.79 8.48 15.04
C LEU A 488 -12.33 8.79 15.42
N TRP A 489 -11.84 9.97 15.06
CA TRP A 489 -10.51 10.44 15.42
C TRP A 489 -10.40 10.66 16.94
N ASP A 490 -11.34 11.39 17.54
CA ASP A 490 -11.41 11.62 18.99
C ASP A 490 -11.53 10.32 19.81
N LEU A 491 -12.16 9.27 19.25
CA LEU A 491 -12.19 7.96 19.90
C LEU A 491 -10.81 7.27 19.88
N TYR A 492 -10.01 7.53 18.84
CA TYR A 492 -8.75 6.85 18.56
C TYR A 492 -7.54 7.56 19.19
N ASP A 493 -7.54 8.88 19.18
CA ASP A 493 -6.37 9.69 19.44
C ASP A 493 -6.14 9.90 20.96
N THR A 494 -5.30 10.86 21.34
CA THR A 494 -4.94 11.11 22.75
C THR A 494 -5.04 12.56 23.16
N ALA A 495 -5.28 13.46 22.22
CA ALA A 495 -5.42 14.87 22.48
C ALA A 495 -6.84 15.15 23.00
N ASN A 496 -6.92 16.16 23.86
CA ASN A 496 -8.14 16.56 24.54
C ASN A 496 -8.60 17.90 23.98
N ASP A 497 -9.71 17.86 23.27
CA ASP A 497 -10.40 19.02 22.75
C ASP A 497 -11.55 19.46 23.64
N ASN A 498 -11.57 20.78 23.83
CA ASN A 498 -12.76 21.48 24.29
C ASN A 498 -13.37 22.22 23.10
N ASN A 499 -14.70 22.35 23.12
CA ASN A 499 -15.38 23.15 22.12
C ASN A 499 -15.05 24.66 22.20
N GLY A 500 -14.35 25.11 23.26
CA GLY A 500 -14.00 26.51 23.48
C GLY A 500 -15.21 27.45 23.57
N GLY A 501 -16.39 26.93 23.87
CA GLY A 501 -17.67 27.67 23.80
C GLY A 501 -18.24 27.81 22.38
N SER A 502 -17.59 27.26 21.35
CA SER A 502 -18.12 27.19 20.00
C SER A 502 -19.05 25.99 19.86
N ALA A 503 -20.34 26.26 19.68
CA ALA A 503 -21.28 25.20 19.33
C ALA A 503 -21.03 24.64 17.92
N ASP A 504 -20.24 25.30 17.08
CA ASP A 504 -19.81 24.71 15.80
C ASP A 504 -18.65 23.74 15.97
N ARG A 505 -17.98 23.66 17.13
CA ARG A 505 -16.94 22.66 17.38
C ARG A 505 -17.48 21.41 18.06
N GLY A 506 -18.37 21.56 19.04
CA GLY A 506 -19.00 20.43 19.70
C GLY A 506 -20.12 20.85 20.64
N VAL A 507 -20.89 19.87 21.14
CA VAL A 507 -22.03 20.13 22.03
C VAL A 507 -21.57 20.83 23.31
N ALA A 508 -22.27 21.91 23.70
CA ALA A 508 -21.98 22.64 24.92
C ALA A 508 -22.10 21.75 26.16
N GLY A 509 -21.09 21.78 27.03
CA GLY A 509 -21.05 20.97 28.26
C GLY A 509 -20.45 19.57 28.08
N HIS A 510 -20.06 19.21 26.86
CA HIS A 510 -19.32 17.98 26.56
C HIS A 510 -17.88 18.34 26.12
N SER A 511 -16.95 17.42 26.33
CA SER A 511 -15.59 17.45 25.78
C SER A 511 -15.21 16.05 25.35
N ASP A 512 -14.24 15.89 24.47
CA ASP A 512 -13.71 14.55 24.17
C ASP A 512 -12.90 13.95 25.33
N ALA A 513 -12.53 14.75 26.35
CA ALA A 513 -12.00 14.34 27.67
C ALA A 513 -10.85 13.31 27.62
N ASN A 514 -10.11 13.21 26.52
CA ASN A 514 -9.06 12.22 26.34
C ASN A 514 -7.90 12.51 27.32
N GLN A 515 -7.71 11.65 28.32
CA GLN A 515 -6.71 11.86 29.37
C GLN A 515 -5.29 11.40 28.96
N GLY A 516 -4.92 11.59 27.69
CA GLY A 516 -3.59 11.23 27.18
C GLY A 516 -3.37 9.73 26.96
N ALA A 517 -4.43 8.94 26.91
CA ALA A 517 -4.38 7.53 26.53
C ALA A 517 -5.44 7.25 25.46
N GLN A 518 -5.08 6.42 24.48
CA GLN A 518 -5.97 5.99 23.42
C GLN A 518 -7.18 5.27 24.04
N LEU A 519 -8.37 5.85 23.86
CA LEU A 519 -9.59 5.33 24.46
C LEU A 519 -10.07 4.08 23.74
N VAL A 520 -10.16 4.13 22.41
CA VAL A 520 -10.54 3.03 21.54
C VAL A 520 -9.38 2.69 20.62
N THR A 521 -8.99 1.42 20.61
CA THR A 521 -7.91 0.95 19.74
C THR A 521 -8.35 0.93 18.27
N LEU A 522 -7.41 1.12 17.33
CA LEU A 522 -7.69 0.92 15.90
C LEU A 522 -8.25 -0.49 15.62
N ALA A 523 -7.78 -1.49 16.37
CA ALA A 523 -8.29 -2.86 16.28
C ALA A 523 -9.79 -2.94 16.59
N GLN A 524 -10.26 -2.30 17.66
CA GLN A 524 -11.70 -2.25 17.99
C GLN A 524 -12.50 -1.50 16.92
N ILE A 525 -11.96 -0.40 16.40
CA ILE A 525 -12.60 0.39 15.34
C ILE A 525 -12.80 -0.46 14.09
N LEU A 526 -11.72 -1.07 13.61
CA LEU A 526 -11.70 -1.87 12.40
C LEU A 526 -12.54 -3.14 12.58
N GLN A 527 -12.30 -3.96 13.61
CA GLN A 527 -13.07 -5.20 13.84
C GLN A 527 -14.58 -5.01 13.86
N THR A 528 -15.08 -3.80 14.13
CA THR A 528 -16.51 -3.49 14.12
C THR A 528 -17.12 -3.48 12.73
N LEU A 529 -16.34 -3.18 11.70
CA LEU A 529 -16.79 -3.27 10.30
C LEU A 529 -17.13 -4.72 9.90
N TRP A 530 -16.42 -5.71 10.43
CA TRP A 530 -16.66 -7.12 10.05
C TRP A 530 -17.79 -7.80 10.82
N VAL A 531 -18.44 -7.12 11.77
CA VAL A 531 -19.58 -7.69 12.51
C VAL A 531 -20.84 -7.70 11.68
N SER A 532 -21.12 -6.56 11.07
CA SER A 532 -22.34 -6.31 10.31
C SER A 532 -22.15 -5.10 9.43
N LYS A 533 -22.81 -5.11 8.27
CA LYS A 533 -22.84 -3.97 7.38
C LYS A 533 -23.50 -2.76 8.05
N GLN A 534 -22.71 -1.72 8.28
CA GLN A 534 -23.18 -0.45 8.81
C GLN A 534 -23.45 0.50 7.65
N ASN A 535 -24.65 1.09 7.63
CA ASN A 535 -25.04 2.06 6.59
C ASN A 535 -25.07 3.50 7.12
N ASP A 536 -24.69 3.71 8.38
CA ASP A 536 -24.60 5.00 9.04
C ASP A 536 -23.80 4.87 10.35
N THR A 537 -23.48 6.01 10.95
CA THR A 537 -22.73 6.11 12.21
C THR A 537 -23.50 5.52 13.41
N THR A 538 -24.83 5.56 13.40
CA THR A 538 -25.66 5.01 14.49
C THR A 538 -25.61 3.49 14.54
N ALA A 539 -25.67 2.84 13.38
CA ALA A 539 -25.51 1.41 13.24
C ALA A 539 -24.10 0.98 13.66
N TYR A 540 -23.08 1.74 13.23
CA TYR A 540 -21.70 1.50 13.66
C TYR A 540 -21.51 1.63 15.17
N TRP A 541 -21.94 2.73 15.77
CA TRP A 541 -21.81 2.96 17.21
C TRP A 541 -22.53 1.87 18.02
N SER A 542 -23.72 1.46 17.58
CA SER A 542 -24.47 0.37 18.20
C SER A 542 -23.71 -0.96 18.19
N ALA A 543 -22.84 -1.19 17.21
CA ALA A 543 -22.01 -2.38 17.12
C ALA A 543 -20.68 -2.26 17.90
N LEU A 544 -20.07 -1.06 17.96
CA LEU A 544 -18.83 -0.80 18.70
C LEU A 544 -19.08 -0.78 20.21
N ARG A 545 -20.10 -0.04 20.66
CA ARG A 545 -20.35 0.27 22.08
C ARG A 545 -20.37 -0.96 23.00
N PRO A 546 -21.02 -2.10 22.66
CA PRO A 546 -21.02 -3.29 23.51
C PRO A 546 -19.66 -3.99 23.66
N ARG A 547 -18.66 -3.60 22.86
CA ARG A 547 -17.30 -4.17 22.85
C ARG A 547 -16.32 -3.37 23.71
N LEU A 548 -16.75 -2.22 24.20
CA LEU A 548 -15.99 -1.36 25.07
C LEU A 548 -16.18 -1.81 26.52
N ASN A 549 -15.14 -1.69 27.34
CA ASN A 549 -15.30 -1.87 28.78
C ASN A 549 -16.06 -0.67 29.39
N ALA A 550 -16.52 -0.79 30.63
CA ALA A 550 -17.35 0.24 31.26
C ALA A 550 -16.72 1.64 31.30
N ASN A 551 -15.40 1.74 31.49
CA ASN A 551 -14.68 3.01 31.50
C ASN A 551 -14.61 3.60 30.08
N GLN A 552 -14.30 2.76 29.09
CA GLN A 552 -14.29 3.17 27.69
C GLN A 552 -15.68 3.64 27.24
N THR A 553 -16.73 2.88 27.53
CA THR A 553 -18.10 3.20 27.11
C THR A 553 -18.54 4.59 27.59
N ALA A 554 -18.32 4.93 28.86
CA ALA A 554 -18.77 6.20 29.41
C ALA A 554 -18.10 7.40 28.74
N THR A 555 -16.77 7.35 28.57
CA THR A 555 -16.03 8.42 27.89
C THR A 555 -16.34 8.46 26.40
N SER A 556 -16.47 7.31 25.73
CA SER A 556 -16.80 7.27 24.32
C SER A 556 -18.23 7.75 24.03
N ASP A 557 -19.21 7.47 24.91
CA ASP A 557 -20.56 8.04 24.80
C ASP A 557 -20.50 9.58 24.88
N ASP A 558 -19.62 10.14 25.72
CA ASP A 558 -19.41 11.60 25.83
C ASP A 558 -18.75 12.19 24.57
N ILE A 559 -17.69 11.55 24.06
CA ILE A 559 -17.02 11.92 22.79
C ILE A 559 -17.98 11.92 21.60
N MET A 560 -18.77 10.85 21.46
CA MET A 560 -19.73 10.74 20.38
C MET A 560 -20.79 11.84 20.51
N THR A 561 -21.29 12.10 21.72
CA THR A 561 -22.24 13.19 21.98
C THR A 561 -21.64 14.56 21.67
N TYR A 562 -20.39 14.80 22.07
CA TYR A 562 -19.63 16.01 21.73
C TYR A 562 -19.62 16.27 20.22
N ASN A 563 -19.46 15.21 19.43
CA ASN A 563 -19.50 15.21 17.97
C ASN A 563 -20.91 15.17 17.35
N TYR A 564 -21.96 15.53 18.11
CA TYR A 564 -23.35 15.58 17.64
C TYR A 564 -23.95 14.23 17.23
N TYR A 565 -23.47 13.13 17.83
CA TYR A 565 -24.21 11.88 17.86
C TYR A 565 -25.49 12.03 18.70
N LYS A 566 -26.61 11.45 18.25
CA LYS A 566 -27.93 11.57 18.90
C LYS A 566 -28.61 10.23 19.10
#